data_AF-A0A2M8N958-F1
#
_entry.id   AF-A0A2M8N958-F1
#
_cell.length_a   1.000
_cell.length_b   1.000
_cell.length_c   1.000
_cell.angle_alpha   90.00
_cell.angle_beta   90.00
_cell.angle_gamma   90.00
#
_symmetry.space_group_name_H-M   'P 1'
#
loop_
_entity.id
_entity.type
_entity.pdbx_description
1 polymer ?
#
loop_
_entity_poly.entity_id
_entity_poly.type
_entity_poly.pdbx_seq_one_letter_code
_entity_poly.pdbx_strand_id
1 'polypeptide(L)'
;MKRERRPLIDPLLMLLKSRRVLISLVTLLFGVAVMLLPDLAPLTDEILVLLLTLALALIGGYTLEDAVQIARQQPLPPDELESLIRLIIEAILNHDEEV
;
A
#
# COMPACT_ATOMS: atom_id res chain seq x y z
N MET A 1 27.23 24.33 -13.05
CA MET A 1 26.18 24.03 -14.05
C MET A 1 24.85 23.89 -13.32
N LYS A 2 23.84 24.67 -13.73
CA LYS A 2 22.51 24.75 -13.13
C LYS A 2 21.87 23.35 -13.08
N ARG A 3 21.47 22.90 -11.88
CA ARG A 3 20.45 21.85 -11.72
C ARG A 3 19.16 22.37 -12.35
N GLU A 4 18.90 21.99 -13.59
CA GLU A 4 17.54 22.01 -14.12
C GLU A 4 16.72 21.05 -13.27
N ARG A 5 16.09 21.56 -12.20
CA ARG A 5 15.04 20.83 -11.48
C ARG A 5 13.99 20.52 -12.53
N ARG A 6 13.89 19.26 -12.96
CA ARG A 6 12.88 18.83 -13.91
C ARG A 6 11.61 18.64 -13.09
N PRO A 7 10.71 19.64 -13.06
CA PRO A 7 9.67 19.72 -12.03
C PRO A 7 8.66 18.56 -12.10
N LEU A 8 8.63 17.85 -13.22
CA LEU A 8 7.78 16.68 -13.43
C LEU A 8 8.52 15.35 -13.23
N ILE A 9 9.82 15.29 -13.53
CA ILE A 9 10.59 14.04 -13.43
C ILE A 9 10.99 13.78 -11.98
N ASP A 10 11.38 14.82 -11.24
CA ASP A 10 11.75 14.70 -9.83
C ASP A 10 10.65 14.07 -8.95
N PRO A 11 9.36 14.51 -8.99
CA PRO A 11 8.32 13.86 -8.21
C PRO A 11 8.01 12.43 -8.66
N LEU A 12 8.13 12.14 -9.96
CA LEU A 12 7.93 10.79 -10.50
C LEU A 12 9.02 9.82 -10.03
N LEU A 13 10.28 10.27 -10.06
CA LEU A 13 11.42 9.54 -9.51
C LEU A 13 11.31 9.37 -7.99
N MET A 14 10.76 10.37 -7.31
CA MET A 14 10.51 10.31 -5.86
C MET A 14 9.39 9.31 -5.51
N LEU A 15 8.34 9.23 -6.33
CA LEU A 15 7.29 8.20 -6.25
C LEU A 15 7.85 6.79 -6.49
N LEU A 16 8.68 6.62 -7.52
CA LEU A 16 9.35 5.36 -7.85
C LEU A 16 10.32 4.87 -6.76
N LYS A 17 10.74 5.75 -5.84
CA LYS A 17 11.54 5.36 -4.67
C LYS A 17 10.70 4.69 -3.58
N SER A 18 9.38 4.89 -3.58
CA SER A 18 8.49 4.27 -2.60
C SER A 18 8.34 2.77 -2.88
N ARG A 19 8.71 1.94 -1.91
CA ARG A 19 8.58 0.48 -1.97
C ARG A 19 7.15 0.05 -2.31
N ARG A 20 6.15 0.74 -1.74
CA ARG A 20 4.72 0.46 -1.96
C ARG A 20 4.33 0.74 -3.41
N VAL A 21 4.81 1.84 -3.98
CA VAL A 21 4.55 2.23 -5.38
C VAL A 21 5.20 1.23 -6.34
N LEU A 22 6.42 0.79 -6.05
CA LEU A 22 7.09 -0.24 -6.83
C LEU A 22 6.32 -1.57 -6.81
N ILE A 23 5.84 -2.01 -5.64
CA ILE A 23 5.02 -3.22 -5.54
C ILE A 23 3.77 -3.08 -6.41
N SER A 24 3.01 -1.98 -6.26
CA SER A 24 1.82 -1.73 -7.08
C SER A 24 2.12 -1.69 -8.58
N LEU A 25 3.24 -1.07 -8.98
CA LEU A 25 3.63 -0.98 -10.39
C LEU A 25 4.04 -2.34 -10.97
N VAL A 26 4.80 -3.13 -10.22
CA VAL A 26 5.20 -4.50 -10.62
C VAL A 26 3.98 -5.40 -10.69
N THR A 27 3.08 -5.34 -9.71
CA THR A 27 1.80 -6.06 -9.71
C THR A 27 0.97 -5.70 -10.93
N LEU A 28 0.85 -4.41 -11.27
CA LEU A 28 0.12 -3.96 -12.45
C LEU A 28 0.76 -4.50 -13.74
N LEU A 29 2.09 -4.36 -13.86
CA LEU A 29 2.82 -4.83 -15.03
C LEU A 29 2.66 -6.35 -15.22
N PHE A 30 2.73 -7.11 -14.12
CA PHE A 30 2.57 -8.56 -14.15
C PHE A 30 1.13 -8.96 -14.48
N GLY A 31 0.13 -8.26 -13.95
CA GLY A 31 -1.28 -8.49 -14.29
C GLY A 31 -1.55 -8.26 -15.78
N VAL A 32 -1.03 -7.18 -16.35
CA VAL A 32 -1.13 -6.91 -17.80
C VAL A 32 -0.40 -7.99 -18.61
N ALA A 33 0.78 -8.42 -18.17
CA ALA A 33 1.52 -9.49 -18.83
C ALA A 33 0.72 -10.80 -18.86
N VAL A 34 0.10 -11.19 -17.74
CA VAL A 34 -0.75 -12.40 -17.66
C VAL A 34 -1.91 -12.32 -18.66
N MET A 35 -2.56 -11.16 -18.80
CA MET A 35 -3.65 -10.97 -19.77
C MET A 35 -3.20 -11.05 -21.24
N LEU A 36 -1.92 -10.83 -21.53
CA LEU A 36 -1.35 -10.91 -22.88
C LEU A 36 -0.98 -12.34 -23.28
N LEU A 37 -0.93 -13.29 -22.34
CA LEU A 37 -0.60 -14.69 -22.61
C LEU A 37 -1.87 -15.53 -22.80
N PRO A 38 -2.20 -15.95 -24.05
CA PRO A 38 -3.40 -16.74 -24.32
C PRO A 38 -3.38 -18.12 -23.65
N ASP A 39 -2.18 -18.68 -23.41
CA ASP A 39 -2.01 -19.97 -22.74
C ASP A 39 -2.44 -19.95 -21.26
N LEU A 40 -2.51 -18.77 -20.65
CA LEU A 40 -2.93 -18.57 -19.27
C LEU A 40 -4.42 -18.22 -19.15
N ALA A 41 -5.16 -18.12 -20.26
CA ALA A 41 -6.59 -17.79 -20.27
C ALA A 41 -7.44 -18.57 -19.25
N PRO A 42 -7.32 -19.90 -19.11
CA PRO A 42 -8.13 -20.65 -18.15
C PRO A 42 -7.76 -20.39 -16.67
N LEU A 43 -6.54 -19.91 -16.40
CA LEU A 43 -6.00 -19.69 -15.05
C LEU A 43 -5.87 -18.20 -14.71
N THR A 44 -6.33 -17.30 -15.59
CA THR A 44 -6.08 -15.86 -15.48
C THR A 44 -6.63 -15.30 -14.18
N ASP A 45 -7.87 -15.65 -13.83
CA ASP A 45 -8.53 -15.15 -12.63
C ASP A 45 -7.80 -15.61 -11.35
N GLU A 46 -7.40 -16.87 -11.29
CA GLU A 46 -6.68 -17.45 -10.14
C GLU A 46 -5.31 -16.80 -9.97
N ILE A 47 -4.58 -16.58 -11.07
CA ILE A 47 -3.29 -15.89 -11.07
C ILE A 47 -3.47 -14.45 -10.59
N LEU A 48 -4.48 -13.73 -11.09
CA LEU A 48 -4.74 -12.35 -10.68
C LEU A 48 -5.14 -12.26 -9.20
N VAL A 49 -5.97 -13.18 -8.70
CA VAL A 49 -6.33 -13.25 -7.28
C VAL A 49 -5.10 -13.48 -6.42
N LEU A 50 -4.24 -14.45 -6.77
CA LEU A 50 -3.00 -14.72 -6.04
C LEU A 50 -2.06 -13.50 -6.06
N LEU A 51 -1.91 -12.88 -7.22
CA LEU A 51 -1.06 -11.72 -7.42
C LEU A 51 -1.55 -10.51 -6.59
N LEU A 52 -2.86 -10.26 -6.59
CA LEU A 52 -3.48 -9.20 -5.80
C LEU A 52 -3.37 -9.48 -4.31
N THR A 53 -3.63 -10.72 -3.88
CA THR A 53 -3.51 -11.12 -2.47
C THR A 53 -2.08 -10.92 -1.98
N LEU A 54 -1.08 -11.33 -2.77
CA LEU A 54 0.32 -11.12 -2.45
C LEU A 54 0.67 -9.63 -2.39
N ALA A 55 0.22 -8.83 -3.35
CA ALA A 55 0.47 -7.40 -3.38
C ALA A 55 -0.12 -6.69 -2.15
N LEU A 56 -1.37 -7.01 -1.79
CA LEU A 56 -2.04 -6.49 -0.61
C LEU A 56 -1.33 -6.92 0.68
N ALA A 57 -0.92 -8.17 0.79
CA ALA A 57 -0.18 -8.67 1.95
C ALA A 57 1.16 -7.94 2.12
N LEU A 58 1.90 -7.70 1.03
CA LEU A 58 3.17 -6.97 1.07
C LEU A 58 2.96 -5.49 1.45
N ILE A 59 2.00 -4.81 0.82
CA ILE A 59 1.71 -3.40 1.09
C ILE A 59 1.21 -3.23 2.53
N GLY A 60 0.30 -4.09 2.98
CA GLY A 60 -0.21 -4.11 4.35
C GLY A 60 0.90 -4.38 5.37
N GLY A 61 1.77 -5.36 5.09
CA GLY A 61 2.92 -5.69 5.93
C GLY A 61 3.88 -4.51 6.11
N TYR A 62 4.29 -3.87 5.01
CA TYR A 62 5.12 -2.65 5.08
C TYR A 62 4.41 -1.50 5.80
N THR A 63 3.10 -1.37 5.63
CA THR A 63 2.33 -0.33 6.30
C THR A 63 2.32 -0.52 7.81
N LEU A 64 2.17 -1.75 8.28
CA LEU A 64 2.23 -2.08 9.70
C LEU A 64 3.63 -1.90 10.26
N GLU A 65 4.67 -2.36 9.55
CA GLU A 65 6.07 -2.19 9.95
C GLU A 65 6.43 -0.71 10.11
N ASP A 66 6.08 0.13 9.13
CA ASP A 66 6.31 1.57 9.17
C ASP A 66 5.55 2.21 10.36
N ALA A 67 4.30 1.82 10.60
CA ALA A 67 3.51 2.32 11.73
C ALA A 67 4.14 1.97 13.08
N VAL A 68 4.59 0.72 13.25
CA VAL A 68 5.28 0.27 14.47
C VAL A 68 6.61 1.01 14.65
N GLN A 69 7.36 1.22 13.57
CA GLN A 69 8.63 1.93 13.63
C GLN A 69 8.43 3.40 14.05
N ILE A 70 7.41 4.07 13.52
CA ILE A 70 7.04 5.44 13.89
C ILE A 70 6.58 5.50 15.36
N ALA A 71 5.71 4.57 15.79
CA ALA A 71 5.22 4.51 17.17
C ALA A 71 6.36 4.30 18.19
N ARG A 72 7.40 3.53 17.81
CA ARG A 72 8.61 3.38 18.65
C ARG A 72 9.46 4.65 18.74
N GLN A 73 9.50 5.46 17.68
CA GLN A 73 10.27 6.71 17.65
C GLN A 73 9.55 7.85 18.38
N GLN A 74 8.22 7.82 18.40
CA GLN A 74 7.37 8.83 19.06
C GLN A 74 6.39 8.11 20.00
N PRO A 75 6.87 7.62 21.16
CA PRO A 75 6.01 6.96 22.12
C PRO A 75 4.97 7.95 22.65
N LEU A 76 3.70 7.62 22.47
CA LEU A 76 2.57 8.39 22.99
C LEU A 76 2.38 8.11 24.49
N PRO A 77 1.92 9.10 25.27
CA PRO A 77 1.44 8.86 26.63
C PRO A 77 0.30 7.84 26.64
N PRO A 78 0.18 7.00 27.69
CA PRO A 78 -0.87 5.98 27.78
C PRO A 78 -2.30 6.54 27.60
N ASP A 79 -2.55 7.73 28.14
CA ASP A 79 -3.88 8.37 28.13
C ASP A 79 -4.29 8.78 26.70
N GLU A 80 -3.34 9.31 25.91
CA GLU A 80 -3.56 9.66 24.51
C GLU A 80 -3.78 8.41 23.65
N LEU A 81 -3.03 7.33 23.92
CA LEU A 81 -3.21 6.06 23.23
C LEU A 81 -4.60 5.47 23.44
N GLU A 82 -5.12 5.48 24.68
CA GLU A 82 -6.48 4.98 24.96
C GLU A 82 -7.53 5.79 24.18
N SER A 83 -7.38 7.12 24.13
CA SER A 83 -8.29 7.97 23.37
C SER A 83 -8.29 7.67 21.87
N LEU A 84 -7.12 7.41 21.28
CA LEU A 84 -6.98 7.06 19.87
C LEU A 84 -7.58 5.69 19.57
N ILE A 85 -7.37 4.70 20.46
CA ILE A 85 -7.98 3.38 20.31
C ILE A 85 -9.51 3.48 20.36
N ARG A 86 -10.07 4.25 21.30
CA ARG A 86 -11.52 4.47 21.38
C ARG A 86 -12.08 5.10 20.11
N LEU A 87 -11.42 6.13 19.58
CA LEU A 87 -11.81 6.78 18.33
C LEU A 87 -11.78 5.81 17.13
N ILE A 88 -10.77 4.94 17.05
CA ILE A 88 -10.69 3.93 15.99
C ILE A 88 -11.83 2.91 16.12
N ILE A 89 -12.11 2.42 17.34
CA ILE A 89 -13.19 1.47 17.59
C ILE A 89 -14.55 2.10 17.24
N GLU A 90 -14.79 3.33 17.67
CA GLU A 90 -16.02 4.07 17.37
C GLU A 90 -16.18 4.30 15.87
N ALA A 91 -15.12 4.67 15.17
CA ALA A 91 -15.15 4.81 13.71
C ALA A 91 -15.45 3.49 12.99
N ILE A 92 -14.93 2.36 13.48
CA ILE A 92 -15.21 1.03 12.90
C ILE A 92 -16.66 0.63 13.15
N LEU A 93 -17.15 0.80 14.38
CA LEU A 93 -18.51 0.41 14.76
C LEU A 93 -19.57 1.29 14.08
N ASN A 94 -19.33 2.60 13.95
CA ASN A 94 -20.26 3.50 13.28
C ASN A 94 -20.26 3.35 11.75
N HIS A 95 -19.20 2.77 11.17
CA HIS A 95 -19.15 2.50 9.73
C HIS A 95 -20.17 1.41 9.30
N ASP A 96 -20.52 0.49 10.20
CA ASP A 96 -21.50 -0.57 9.94
C ASP A 96 -22.95 -0.08 10.04
N GLU A 97 -23.22 1.12 10.60
CA GLU A 97 -24.58 1.66 10.74
C GLU A 97 -25.06 2.48 9.52
N GLU A 98 -24.18 2.82 8.57
CA GLU A 98 -24.51 3.61 7.37
C GLU A 98 -24.71 2.79 6.07
N VAL A 99 -24.75 1.45 6.15
CA VAL A 99 -24.98 0.54 4.99
C VAL A 99 -26.38 -0.07 4.98
#